data_AF-A0A7X4F817-F1
#
_entry.id   AF-A0A7X4F817-F1
#
_cell.length_a   1.000
_cell.length_b   1.000
_cell.length_c   1.000
_cell.angle_alpha   90.00
_cell.angle_beta   90.00
_cell.angle_gamma   90.00
#
_symmetry.space_group_name_H-M   'P 1'
#
loop_
_entity.id
_entity.type
_entity.pdbx_description
1 polymer ?
#
loop_
_entity_poly.entity_id
_entity_poly.type
_entity_poly.pdbx_seq_one_letter_code
_entity_poly.pdbx_strand_id
1 'polypeptide(L)'
;MANSIPTIPEDHWSRPVALAPDGQWLSLRKVVEEEPARFSFIQLTSEQQSELVAERIRQRPKFDIGILGLGVLSKKRAINEVQARMRIGRTLIEVEQRMIARLIERAREGNL
;
A
#
# COMPACT_ATOMS: atom_id res chain seq x y z
N MET A 1 29.52 4.87 -13.52
CA MET A 1 28.21 5.55 -13.39
C MET A 1 27.51 4.89 -12.22
N ALA A 2 27.37 5.59 -11.08
CA ALA A 2 26.71 5.01 -9.92
C ALA A 2 25.21 4.91 -10.22
N ASN A 3 24.71 3.69 -10.42
CA ASN A 3 23.27 3.42 -10.43
C ASN A 3 22.77 3.63 -9.01
N SER A 4 22.39 4.87 -8.68
CA SER A 4 21.71 5.16 -7.42
C SER A 4 20.35 4.47 -7.45
N ILE A 5 20.25 3.29 -6.85
CA ILE A 5 18.97 2.63 -6.61
C ILE A 5 18.13 3.65 -5.80
N PRO A 6 16.99 4.14 -6.31
CA PRO A 6 16.20 5.11 -5.56
C PRO A 6 15.76 4.48 -4.24
N THR A 7 16.28 5.02 -3.14
CA THR A 7 16.02 4.55 -1.78
C THR A 7 14.52 4.68 -1.48
N ILE A 8 13.93 3.65 -0.88
CA ILE A 8 12.52 3.68 -0.45
C ILE A 8 12.37 4.78 0.61
N PRO A 9 11.48 5.77 0.42
CA PRO A 9 11.26 6.84 1.40
C PRO A 9 10.81 6.29 2.76
N GLU A 10 11.20 6.95 3.87
CA GLU A 10 10.96 6.45 5.23
C GLU A 10 9.47 6.22 5.55
N ASP A 11 8.58 7.04 4.99
CA ASP A 11 7.13 6.91 5.18
C ASP A 11 6.55 5.64 4.55
N HIS A 12 7.24 4.99 3.61
CA HIS A 12 6.83 3.71 3.08
C HIS A 12 7.19 2.53 3.97
N TRP A 13 8.26 2.63 4.76
CA TRP A 13 8.71 1.57 5.66
C TRP A 13 7.74 1.31 6.82
N SER A 14 7.07 2.36 7.31
CA SER A 14 6.11 2.28 8.41
C SER A 14 4.69 1.87 7.99
N ARG A 15 4.36 1.96 6.70
CA ARG A 15 2.99 1.70 6.21
C ARG A 15 2.69 0.21 6.14
N PRO A 16 1.42 -0.18 6.37
CA PRO A 16 1.02 -1.57 6.31
C PRO A 16 1.05 -2.09 4.87
N VAL A 17 1.50 -3.32 4.68
CA VAL A 17 1.61 -4.01 3.38
C VAL A 17 1.06 -5.43 3.39
N ALA A 18 0.87 -6.03 4.57
CA ALA A 18 0.38 -7.41 4.75
C ALA A 18 -0.43 -7.54 6.05
N LEU A 19 -1.10 -8.68 6.23
CA LEU A 19 -1.86 -9.02 7.43
C LEU A 19 -1.25 -10.28 8.08
N ALA A 20 -1.00 -10.22 9.38
CA ALA A 20 -0.57 -11.35 10.18
C ALA A 20 -1.76 -12.29 10.51
N PRO A 21 -1.49 -13.56 10.90
CA PRO A 21 -2.56 -14.52 11.22
C PRO A 21 -3.45 -14.12 12.39
N ASP A 22 -2.94 -13.28 13.28
CA ASP A 22 -3.67 -12.70 14.43
C ASP A 22 -4.55 -11.50 14.03
N GLY A 23 -4.56 -11.11 12.75
CA GLY A 23 -5.29 -9.97 12.24
C GLY A 23 -4.54 -8.63 12.38
N GLN A 24 -3.27 -8.63 12.79
CA GLN A 24 -2.47 -7.42 12.86
C GLN A 24 -1.93 -7.00 11.49
N TRP A 25 -2.03 -5.71 11.16
CA TRP A 25 -1.35 -5.15 9.98
C TRP A 25 0.17 -5.14 10.16
N LEU A 26 0.89 -5.68 9.17
CA LEU A 26 2.35 -5.70 9.14
C LEU A 26 2.88 -4.57 8.24
N SER A 27 3.84 -3.81 8.77
CA SER A 27 4.53 -2.77 8.02
C SER A 27 5.54 -3.35 7.03
N LEU A 28 5.94 -2.56 6.03
CA LEU A 28 6.99 -2.97 5.08
C LEU A 28 8.28 -3.37 5.80
N ARG A 29 8.69 -2.62 6.83
CA ARG A 29 9.87 -2.93 7.65
C ARG A 29 9.76 -4.33 8.28
N LYS A 30 8.65 -4.62 8.96
CA LYS A 30 8.41 -5.93 9.59
C LYS A 30 8.41 -7.08 8.58
N VAL A 31 7.80 -6.89 7.41
CA VAL A 31 7.75 -7.91 6.35
C VAL A 31 9.13 -8.25 5.77
N VAL A 32 10.08 -7.31 5.87
CA VAL A 32 11.44 -7.48 5.37
C VAL A 32 12.38 -8.05 6.44
N GLU A 33 12.21 -7.63 7.69
CA GLU A 33 13.00 -8.10 8.85
C GLU A 33 12.56 -9.50 9.34
N GLU A 34 11.27 -9.83 9.21
CA GLU A 34 10.67 -11.09 9.70
C GLU A 34 10.14 -11.91 8.50
N GLU A 35 10.88 -12.95 8.06
CA GLU A 35 10.47 -13.82 6.95
C GLU A 35 9.45 -14.91 7.40
N PRO A 36 8.31 -15.14 6.71
CA PRO A 36 7.49 -14.21 5.95
C PRO A 36 6.06 -14.03 6.54
N ALA A 37 5.47 -12.86 6.29
CA ALA A 37 4.03 -12.66 6.34
C ALA A 37 3.29 -13.76 5.53
N ARG A 38 2.37 -14.48 6.18
CA ARG A 38 1.63 -15.61 5.56
C ARG A 38 0.68 -15.17 4.44
N PHE A 39 0.25 -13.91 4.42
CA PHE A 39 -0.70 -13.39 3.43
C PHE A 39 -0.12 -12.16 2.73
N SER A 40 0.39 -12.38 1.51
CA SER A 40 0.56 -11.32 0.52
C SER A 40 -0.78 -10.63 0.24
N PHE A 41 -0.74 -9.39 -0.24
CA PHE A 41 -1.93 -8.61 -0.59
C PHE A 41 -2.98 -9.40 -1.41
N ILE A 42 -2.53 -10.26 -2.32
CA ILE A 42 -3.38 -11.08 -3.21
C ILE A 42 -4.17 -12.15 -2.44
N GLN A 43 -3.64 -12.60 -1.31
CA GLN A 43 -4.29 -13.62 -0.48
C GLN A 43 -5.29 -13.02 0.52
N LEU A 44 -5.36 -11.69 0.63
CA LEU A 44 -6.36 -11.00 1.43
C LEU A 44 -7.74 -11.05 0.74
N THR A 45 -8.80 -11.10 1.54
CA THR A 45 -10.16 -10.93 1.01
C THR A 45 -10.34 -9.52 0.45
N SER A 46 -11.32 -9.32 -0.45
CA SER A 46 -11.59 -7.99 -1.02
C SER A 46 -11.89 -6.92 0.04
N GLU A 47 -12.48 -7.32 1.17
CA GLU A 47 -12.73 -6.43 2.31
C GLU A 47 -11.41 -6.05 3.00
N GLN A 48 -10.56 -7.03 3.30
CA GLN A 48 -9.24 -6.79 3.89
C GLN A 48 -8.34 -5.96 2.97
N GLN A 49 -8.38 -6.18 1.65
CA GLN A 49 -7.68 -5.34 0.68
C GLN A 49 -8.17 -3.90 0.74
N SER A 50 -9.49 -3.68 0.79
CA SER A 50 -10.06 -2.34 0.90
C SER A 50 -9.65 -1.65 2.21
N GLU A 51 -9.64 -2.38 3.32
CA GLU A 51 -9.26 -1.80 4.62
C GLU A 51 -7.77 -1.51 4.70
N LEU A 52 -6.92 -2.40 4.18
CA LEU A 52 -5.48 -2.16 4.06
C LEU A 52 -5.20 -0.88 3.25
N VAL A 53 -5.87 -0.72 2.11
CA VAL A 53 -5.69 0.45 1.25
C VAL A 53 -6.22 1.71 1.93
N ALA A 54 -7.36 1.65 2.62
CA ALA A 54 -7.88 2.76 3.40
C ALA A 54 -6.89 3.19 4.50
N GLU A 55 -6.32 2.24 5.24
CA GLU A 55 -5.29 2.50 6.25
C GLU A 55 -4.03 3.13 5.66
N ARG A 56 -3.55 2.61 4.54
CA ARG A 56 -2.40 3.20 3.84
C ARG A 56 -2.68 4.64 3.43
N ILE A 57 -3.86 4.93 2.89
CA ILE A 57 -4.29 6.29 2.54
C ILE A 57 -4.35 7.17 3.79
N ARG A 58 -4.94 6.69 4.90
CA ARG A 58 -5.01 7.40 6.19
C ARG A 58 -3.64 7.82 6.70
N GLN A 59 -2.63 6.97 6.52
CA GLN A 59 -1.26 7.24 6.97
C GLN A 59 -0.43 8.09 5.99
N ARG A 60 -0.98 8.51 4.84
CA ARG A 60 -0.30 9.43 3.93
C ARG A 60 -0.39 10.87 4.46
N PRO A 61 0.73 11.59 4.65
CA PRO A 61 0.71 13.00 5.08
C PRO A 61 0.09 13.90 4.01
N LYS A 62 0.43 13.65 2.74
CA LYS A 62 -0.13 14.32 1.57
C LYS A 62 -0.84 13.31 0.68
N PHE A 63 -2.01 13.67 0.17
CA PHE A 63 -2.80 12.83 -0.71
C PHE A 63 -3.36 13.68 -1.86
N ASP A 64 -2.53 13.83 -2.89
CA ASP A 64 -2.86 14.61 -4.08
C ASP A 64 -2.95 13.66 -5.27
N ILE A 65 -4.14 13.09 -5.49
CA ILE A 65 -4.42 12.28 -6.68
C ILE A 65 -5.33 13.07 -7.61
N GLY A 66 -4.79 13.49 -8.76
CA GLY A 66 -5.58 14.03 -9.85
C GLY A 66 -6.17 12.89 -10.69
N ILE A 67 -7.48 12.91 -10.89
CA ILE A 67 -8.15 12.01 -11.82
C ILE A 67 -8.65 12.82 -13.01
N LEU A 68 -8.18 12.49 -14.21
CA LEU A 68 -8.63 13.13 -15.45
C LEU A 68 -10.17 13.04 -15.56
N GLY A 69 -10.81 14.18 -15.78
CA GLY A 69 -12.27 14.29 -15.86
C GLY A 69 -13.02 14.36 -14.51
N LEU A 70 -12.34 14.15 -13.37
CA LEU A 70 -12.94 14.19 -12.03
C LEU A 70 -12.27 15.19 -11.08
N GLY A 71 -11.14 15.77 -11.48
CA GLY A 71 -10.38 16.73 -10.68
C GLY A 71 -9.55 16.06 -9.58
N VAL A 72 -9.27 16.81 -8.51
CA VAL A 72 -8.47 16.32 -7.38
C VAL A 72 -9.33 15.49 -6.43
N LEU A 73 -8.90 14.26 -6.17
CA LEU A 73 -9.53 13.36 -5.22
C LEU A 73 -9.02 13.65 -3.81
N SER A 74 -9.88 14.15 -2.93
CA SER A 74 -9.52 14.36 -1.52
C SER A 74 -9.29 13.03 -0.79
N LYS A 75 -8.42 13.05 0.23
CA LYS A 75 -8.14 11.89 1.10
C LYS A 75 -9.39 11.23 1.67
N LYS A 76 -10.32 12.04 2.20
CA LYS A 76 -11.60 11.57 2.75
C LYS A 76 -12.43 10.86 1.70
N ARG A 77 -12.54 11.44 0.50
CA ARG A 77 -13.29 10.82 -0.60
C ARG A 77 -12.63 9.52 -1.07
N ALA A 78 -11.30 9.50 -1.17
CA ALA A 78 -10.57 8.30 -1.56
C ALA A 78 -10.81 7.12 -0.60
N ILE A 79 -10.75 7.37 0.72
CA ILE A 79 -11.04 6.35 1.75
C ILE A 79 -12.47 5.82 1.56
N ASN A 80 -13.46 6.71 1.41
CA ASN A 80 -14.85 6.31 1.22
C ASN A 80 -15.05 5.48 -0.05
N GLU A 81 -14.44 5.89 -1.17
CA GLU A 81 -14.51 5.18 -2.45
C GLU A 81 -13.89 3.78 -2.35
N VAL A 82 -12.74 3.67 -1.66
CA VAL A 82 -12.04 2.39 -1.41
C VAL A 82 -12.87 1.47 -0.53
N GLN A 83 -13.36 1.95 0.62
CA GLN A 83 -14.15 1.13 1.55
C GLN A 83 -15.48 0.67 0.92
N ALA A 84 -16.14 1.55 0.16
CA ALA A 84 -17.33 1.20 -0.61
C ALA A 84 -17.04 0.35 -1.86
N ARG A 85 -15.75 0.12 -2.20
CA ARG A 85 -15.30 -0.61 -3.39
C ARG A 85 -15.97 -0.12 -4.68
N MET A 86 -16.15 1.20 -4.76
CA MET A 86 -16.68 1.89 -5.94
C MET A 86 -15.64 1.88 -7.07
N ARG A 87 -16.02 2.34 -8.28
CA ARG A 87 -15.14 2.28 -9.46
C ARG A 87 -13.76 2.89 -9.20
N ILE A 88 -13.69 4.09 -8.62
CA ILE A 88 -12.43 4.75 -8.27
C ILE A 88 -11.70 3.97 -7.17
N GLY A 89 -12.42 3.54 -6.14
CA GLY A 89 -11.86 2.74 -5.05
C GLY A 89 -11.20 1.46 -5.51
N ARG A 90 -11.82 0.72 -6.44
CA ARG A 90 -11.25 -0.49 -7.03
C ARG A 90 -9.96 -0.19 -7.80
N THR A 91 -9.95 0.89 -8.59
CA THR A 91 -8.72 1.33 -9.26
C THR A 91 -7.61 1.68 -8.25
N LEU A 92 -7.93 2.36 -7.15
CA LEU A 92 -6.96 2.66 -6.10
C LEU A 92 -6.42 1.39 -5.43
N ILE A 93 -7.27 0.39 -5.21
CA ILE A 93 -6.86 -0.92 -4.66
C ILE A 93 -5.88 -1.61 -5.60
N GLU A 94 -6.17 -1.65 -6.91
CA GLU A 94 -5.28 -2.24 -7.92
C GLU A 94 -3.94 -1.52 -8.02
N VAL A 95 -3.95 -0.18 -7.94
CA VAL A 95 -2.71 0.63 -7.95
C VAL A 95 -1.86 0.33 -6.72
N GLU A 96 -2.48 0.28 -5.54
CA GLU A 96 -1.78 -0.02 -4.29
C GLU A 96 -1.25 -1.44 -4.25
N GLN A 97 -1.98 -2.42 -4.78
CA GLN A 97 -1.48 -3.79 -4.92
C GLN A 97 -0.16 -3.82 -5.69
N ARG A 98 -0.11 -3.18 -6.87
CA ARG A 98 1.10 -3.10 -7.70
C ARG A 98 2.21 -2.34 -7.01
N MET A 99 1.87 -1.27 -6.29
CA MET A 99 2.82 -0.47 -5.53
C MET A 99 3.44 -1.29 -4.39
N ILE A 100 2.64 -2.00 -3.62
CA ILE A 100 3.08 -2.84 -2.50
C ILE A 100 4.01 -3.95 -3.00
N ALA A 101 3.65 -4.63 -4.10
CA ALA A 101 4.50 -5.65 -4.70
C ALA A 101 5.91 -5.10 -5.03
N ARG A 102 5.96 -3.93 -5.70
CA ARG A 102 7.23 -3.25 -6.03
C ARG A 102 8.01 -2.78 -4.80
N LEU A 103 7.32 -2.34 -3.74
CA LEU A 103 7.97 -1.92 -2.49
C LEU A 103 8.63 -3.10 -1.80
N ILE A 104 7.96 -4.26 -1.73
CA ILE A 104 8.52 -5.47 -1.13
C ILE A 104 9.71 -5.99 -1.94
N GLU A 105 9.57 -6.05 -3.27
CA GLU A 105 10.64 -6.45 -4.19
C GLU A 105 11.89 -5.58 -3.98
N ARG A 106 11.75 -4.25 -4.07
CA ARG A 106 12.86 -3.31 -3.85
C ARG A 106 13.46 -3.37 -2.45
N ALA A 107 12.63 -3.54 -1.43
CA ALA A 107 13.09 -3.61 -0.06
C ALA A 107 13.96 -4.85 0.18
N ARG A 108 13.70 -5.94 -0.54
CA ARG A 108 14.54 -7.16 -0.52
C ARG A 108 15.80 -7.01 -1.36
N GLU A 109 15.70 -6.41 -2.54
CA GLU A 109 16.86 -6.16 -3.42
C GLU A 109 17.88 -5.17 -2.82
N GLY A 110 17.42 -4.17 -2.07
CA GLY A 110 18.27 -3.17 -1.43
C GLY A 110 18.85 -3.56 -0.07
N ASN A 111 18.48 -4.73 0.47
CA ASN A 111 18.95 -5.27 1.75
C ASN A 111 19.90 -6.48 1.58
N LEU A 112 20.42 -6.73 0.37
CA LEU A 112 21.47 -7.71 0.07
C LEU A 112 22.78 -7.01 -0.32
#